data_AF-A0ABD5SNN8-F1
#
_entry.id   AF-A0ABD5SNN8-F1
#
_cell.length_a   1.000
_cell.length_b   1.000
_cell.length_c   1.000
_cell.angle_alpha   90.00
_cell.angle_beta   90.00
_cell.angle_gamma   90.00
#
_symmetry.space_group_name_H-M   'P 1'
#
loop_
_entity.id
_entity.type
_entity.pdbx_description
1 polymer ?
#
loop_
_entity_poly.entity_id
_entity_poly.type
_entity_poly.pdbx_seq_one_letter_code
_entity_poly.pdbx_strand_id
1 'polypeptide(L)' 'MTEGYDQILEVVAENPGTTFEEITEMATDHSITDTNISDLISEAVSNDDLLEFDGRYWVMRTGKYRFHRYDHPET' A
#
# COMPACT_ATOMS: atom_id res chain seq x y z
N MET A 1 2.60 15.37 -5.41
CA MET A 1 2.12 14.14 -4.77
C MET A 1 1.18 14.57 -3.68
N THR A 2 -0.02 14.02 -3.65
CA THR A 2 -1.06 14.36 -2.67
C THR A 2 -0.70 13.67 -1.35
N GLU A 3 -0.78 14.35 -0.21
CA GLU A 3 -0.36 13.78 1.09
C GLU A 3 -1.00 12.42 1.38
N GLY A 4 -2.27 12.22 0.97
CA GLY A 4 -2.96 10.93 1.12
C GLY A 4 -2.37 9.78 0.29
N TYR A 5 -1.78 10.06 -0.88
CA TYR A 5 -1.16 9.01 -1.71
C TYR A 5 0.10 8.44 -1.03
N ASP A 6 1.00 9.33 -0.57
CA ASP A 6 2.22 8.92 0.13
C ASP A 6 1.90 8.19 1.46
N GLN A 7 0.87 8.62 2.18
CA GLN A 7 0.46 7.94 3.42
C GLN A 7 -0.11 6.53 3.16
N ILE A 8 -0.90 6.32 2.09
CA ILE A 8 -1.39 4.97 1.74
C ILE A 8 -0.22 4.04 1.40
N LEU A 9 0.78 4.53 0.66
CA LEU A 9 1.98 3.75 0.39
C LEU A 9 2.76 3.42 1.67
N GLU A 10 2.83 4.34 2.63
CA GLU A 10 3.46 4.10 3.92
C GLU A 10 2.73 3.02 4.72
N VAL A 11 1.41 3.09 4.82
CA VAL A 11 0.58 2.09 5.52
C VAL A 11 0.82 0.67 4.97
N VAL A 12 0.82 0.52 3.64
CA VAL A 12 1.04 -0.79 2.99
C VAL A 12 2.51 -1.22 3.08
N ALA A 13 3.46 -0.29 3.09
CA ALA A 13 4.87 -0.61 3.30
C ALA A 13 5.16 -1.10 4.72
N GLU A 14 4.51 -0.52 5.73
CA GLU A 14 4.62 -0.95 7.12
C GLU A 14 3.89 -2.27 7.38
N ASN A 15 2.83 -2.55 6.62
CA ASN A 15 1.97 -3.72 6.79
C ASN A 15 1.80 -4.48 5.46
N PRO A 16 2.84 -5.14 4.93
CA PRO A 16 2.74 -5.88 3.69
C PRO A 16 1.78 -7.07 3.82
N GLY A 17 0.96 -7.30 2.80
CA GLY A 17 -0.02 -8.39 2.81
C GLY A 17 -1.30 -8.04 3.58
N THR A 18 -1.56 -6.74 3.76
CA THR A 18 -2.80 -6.23 4.35
C THR A 18 -3.93 -6.20 3.32
N THR A 19 -5.17 -6.28 3.78
CA THR A 19 -6.37 -6.20 2.94
C THR A 19 -6.85 -4.76 2.76
N PHE A 20 -7.71 -4.52 1.76
CA PHE A 20 -8.33 -3.20 1.56
C PHE A 20 -9.04 -2.67 2.82
N GLU A 21 -9.74 -3.54 3.56
CA GLU A 21 -10.45 -3.19 4.79
C GLU A 21 -9.48 -2.73 5.89
N GLU A 22 -8.38 -3.48 6.07
CA GLU A 22 -7.32 -3.14 7.04
C GLU A 22 -6.60 -1.85 6.64
N ILE A 23 -6.29 -1.64 5.35
CA ILE A 23 -5.73 -0.36 4.87
C ILE A 23 -6.68 0.78 5.18
N THR A 24 -7.98 0.59 4.97
CA THR A 24 -8.99 1.62 5.22
C THR A 24 -9.09 1.95 6.71
N GLU A 25 -9.03 0.95 7.58
CA GLU A 25 -9.03 1.12 9.03
C GLU A 25 -7.78 1.89 9.49
N MET A 26 -6.59 1.48 9.03
CA MET A 26 -5.32 2.16 9.34
C MET A 26 -5.27 3.57 8.77
N ALA A 27 -5.73 3.78 7.55
CA ALA A 27 -5.82 5.10 6.93
C ALA A 27 -6.74 6.03 7.74
N THR A 28 -7.85 5.51 8.27
CA THR A 28 -8.75 6.26 9.15
C THR A 28 -8.06 6.66 10.45
N ASP A 29 -7.26 5.77 11.05
CA ASP A 29 -6.45 6.07 12.24
C ASP A 29 -5.40 7.15 11.97
N HIS A 30 -4.80 7.15 10.78
CA HIS A 30 -3.91 8.18 10.27
C HIS A 30 -4.62 9.49 9.84
N SER A 31 -5.92 9.64 10.16
CA SER A 31 -6.74 10.80 9.81
C SER A 31 -6.93 11.01 8.30
N ILE A 32 -6.64 10.00 7.48
CA ILE A 32 -7.02 9.96 6.07
C ILE A 32 -8.52 9.67 6.04
N THR A 33 -9.29 10.74 6.16
CA THR A 33 -10.76 10.72 6.09
C THR A 33 -11.26 10.84 4.65
N ASP A 34 -10.35 10.70 3.69
CA ASP A 34 -10.63 10.87 2.28
C ASP A 34 -11.44 9.67 1.77
N THR A 35 -12.63 9.93 1.25
CA THR A 35 -13.53 8.92 0.65
C THR A 35 -12.89 8.19 -0.55
N ASN A 36 -11.71 8.63 -0.98
CA ASN A 36 -11.01 8.18 -2.18
C ASN A 36 -9.89 7.17 -1.90
N ILE A 37 -9.84 6.48 -0.74
CA ILE A 37 -8.84 5.41 -0.48
C ILE A 37 -8.84 4.37 -1.60
N SER A 38 -10.01 4.04 -2.16
CA SER A 38 -10.13 3.14 -3.31
C SER A 38 -9.48 3.70 -4.58
N ASP A 39 -9.65 4.98 -4.87
CA ASP A 39 -8.98 5.66 -5.99
C ASP A 39 -7.47 5.74 -5.77
N LEU A 40 -7.01 6.01 -4.55
CA LEU A 40 -5.59 6.07 -4.21
C LEU A 40 -4.90 4.70 -4.38
N ILE A 41 -5.54 3.62 -3.93
CA ILE A 41 -5.03 2.26 -4.15
C ILE A 41 -5.05 1.93 -5.64
N SER A 42 -6.12 2.27 -6.36
CA SER A 42 -6.19 2.05 -7.81
C SER A 42 -5.11 2.82 -8.57
N GLU A 43 -4.83 4.06 -8.16
CA GLU A 43 -3.74 4.87 -8.70
C GLU A 43 -2.38 4.23 -8.41
N ALA A 44 -2.16 3.74 -7.20
CA ALA A 44 -0.91 3.08 -6.81
C ALA A 44 -0.66 1.77 -7.55
N VAL A 45 -1.73 1.02 -7.87
CA VAL A 45 -1.65 -0.17 -8.73
C VAL A 45 -1.34 0.22 -10.17
N SER A 46 -2.01 1.26 -10.68
CA SER A 46 -1.77 1.79 -12.03
C SER A 46 -0.33 2.31 -12.21
N ASN A 47 0.25 2.86 -11.15
CA ASN A 47 1.64 3.32 -11.09
C ASN A 47 2.67 2.19 -10.85
N ASP A 48 2.24 0.94 -10.70
CA ASP A 48 3.08 -0.23 -10.37
C ASP A 48 3.72 -0.16 -8.96
N ASP A 49 3.29 0.78 -8.11
CA ASP A 49 3.80 0.94 -6.74
C ASP A 49 3.24 -0.18 -5.83
N LEU A 50 1.96 -0.51 -5.98
CA LEU A 50 1.28 -1.61 -5.29
C LEU A 50 0.97 -2.78 -6.23
N LEU A 51 0.99 -3.99 -5.66
CA LEU A 51 0.55 -5.20 -6.34
C LEU A 51 -0.61 -5.84 -5.57
N GLU A 52 -1.67 -6.14 -6.29
CA GLU A 52 -2.74 -7.01 -5.79
C GLU A 52 -2.24 -8.46 -5.79
N PHE A 53 -2.32 -9.09 -4.63
CA PHE A 53 -2.01 -10.49 -4.44
C PHE A 53 -3.27 -11.23 -3.98
N ASP A 54 -3.53 -12.39 -4.60
CA ASP A 54 -4.66 -13.27 -4.27
C ASP A 54 -6.04 -12.58 -4.32
N GLY A 55 -6.17 -11.48 -5.07
CA GLY A 55 -7.44 -10.75 -5.23
C GLY A 55 -7.92 -9.97 -4.01
N ARG A 56 -7.11 -9.88 -2.94
CA ARG A 56 -7.53 -9.26 -1.67
C ARG A 56 -6.40 -8.62 -0.86
N TYR A 57 -5.15 -8.99 -1.11
CA TYR A 57 -3.99 -8.52 -0.36
C TYR A 57 -3.18 -7.53 -1.18
N TRP A 58 -2.59 -6.55 -0.51
CA TRP A 58 -1.77 -5.53 -1.15
C TRP A 58 -0.34 -5.59 -0.62
N VAL A 59 0.61 -5.53 -1.54
CA VAL A 59 2.04 -5.52 -1.23
C VAL A 59 2.74 -4.43 -2.04
N MET A 60 3.79 -3.84 -1.45
CA MET A 60 4.68 -2.93 -2.17
C MET A 60 5.45 -3.68 -3.25
N ARG A 61 5.36 -3.23 -4.49
CA ARG A 61 6.10 -3.78 -5.64
C ARG A 61 7.20 -2.85 -6.10
N THR A 62 6.88 -1.57 -6.30
CA THR A 62 7.83 -0.51 -6.65
C THR A 62 7.52 0.78 -5.86
N GLY A 63 8.23 1.89 -6.10
CA GLY A 63 8.01 3.15 -5.35
C GLY A 63 9.05 3.48 -4.26
N LYS A 64 8.76 4.53 -3.46
CA LYS A 64 9.68 5.09 -2.43
C LYS A 64 10.14 4.07 -1.39
N TYR A 65 9.28 3.11 -1.06
CA TYR A 65 9.53 2.05 -0.07
C TYR A 65 9.93 0.70 -0.72
N ARG A 66 10.30 0.70 -2.00
CA ARG A 66 10.78 -0.50 -2.69
C ARG A 66 11.92 -1.15 -1.90
N PHE A 67 11.78 -2.42 -1.57
CA PHE A 67 12.90 -3.21 -1.07
C PHE A 67 14.02 -3.22 -2.11
N HIS A 68 15.18 -2.66 -1.76
CA HIS A 68 16.38 -2.73 -2.60
C HIS A 68 16.85 -4.18 -2.82
N ARG A 69 16.43 -5.10 -1.94
CA ARG A 69 16.72 -6.52 -1.97
C ARG A 69 15.75 -7.24 -1.03
N TYR A 70 14.95 -8.16 -1.55
CA TYR A 70 14.42 -9.24 -0.72
C TYR A 70 15.60 -10.19 -0.49
N ASP A 71 16.37 -9.98 0.58
CA ASP A 71 17.33 -10.98 1.04
C ASP A 71 16.52 -12.01 1.83
N HIS A 72 15.85 -12.91 1.09
CA HIS A 72 15.27 -14.09 1.68
C HIS A 72 16.44 -15.06 1.86
N PRO A 73 16.97 -15.30 3.07
CA PRO A 73 17.83 -16.44 3.26
C PRO A 73 16.99 -17.68 2.93
N GLU A 74 17.39 -18.41 1.89
CA GLU A 74 16.87 -19.73 1.60
C GLU A 74 17.13 -20.60 2.85
N THR A 75 16.08 -20.90 3.62
CA THR A 75 16.11 -21.94 4.65
C THR A 75 15.56 -23.23 4.10
#